data_AF-A0A257JLQ3-F1
#
_entry.id   AF-A0A257JLQ3-F1
#
_cell.length_a   1.000
_cell.length_b   1.000
_cell.length_c   1.000
_cell.angle_alpha   90.00
_cell.angle_beta   90.00
_cell.angle_gamma   90.00
#
_symmetry.space_group_name_H-M   'P 1'
#
loop_
_entity.id
_entity.type
_entity.pdbx_description
1 polymer ?
#
loop_
_entity_poly.entity_id
_entity_poly.type
_entity_poly.pdbx_seq_one_letter_code
_entity_poly.pdbx_strand_id
1 'polypeptide(L)'
;MRFEGSKNYVATDDLKVAVNAAIKLERPLLIKGEPGTGKTVLAIEVAKALGMPLLEWHIKSTTKAVQGLYEYDAVTRLRDSQLGDERVKDVKNYIKKGKMWEAFEHKGRCVLLIDEIDKA
;
A
#
# COMPACT_ATOMS: atom_id res chain seq x y z
N MET A 1 -14.50 -13.98 -5.71
CA MET A 1 -13.17 -14.12 -5.10
C MET A 1 -13.39 -14.50 -3.65
N ARG A 2 -12.78 -15.58 -3.17
CA ARG A 2 -12.95 -16.07 -1.79
C ARG A 2 -11.59 -16.51 -1.26
N PHE A 3 -11.24 -16.07 -0.06
CA PHE A 3 -10.08 -16.50 0.70
C PHE A 3 -10.49 -17.63 1.66
N GLU A 4 -9.84 -18.79 1.56
CA GLU A 4 -10.11 -19.97 2.40
C GLU A 4 -8.97 -20.27 3.38
N GLY A 5 -7.88 -19.49 3.34
CA GLY A 5 -6.61 -19.78 3.99
C GLY A 5 -5.51 -20.12 2.97
N SER A 6 -4.31 -20.45 3.45
CA SER A 6 -3.23 -20.97 2.61
C SER A 6 -2.48 -22.09 3.32
N LYS A 7 -1.61 -22.81 2.59
CA LYS A 7 -0.72 -23.83 3.19
C LYS A 7 0.17 -23.26 4.31
N ASN A 8 0.43 -21.95 4.28
CA ASN A 8 1.35 -21.27 5.19
C ASN A 8 0.63 -20.36 6.20
N TYR A 9 -0.70 -20.28 6.17
CA TYR A 9 -1.48 -19.43 7.05
C TYR A 9 -2.83 -20.05 7.41
N VAL A 10 -2.93 -20.47 8.67
CA VAL A 10 -4.17 -21.00 9.25
C VAL A 10 -5.00 -19.83 9.75
N ALA A 11 -5.97 -19.40 8.95
CA ALA A 11 -6.94 -18.40 9.35
C ALA A 11 -8.07 -19.04 10.17
N THR A 12 -8.47 -18.40 11.26
CA THR A 12 -9.73 -18.75 11.94
C THR A 12 -10.92 -18.46 11.02
N ASP A 13 -12.05 -19.11 11.26
CA ASP A 13 -13.22 -18.92 10.40
C ASP A 13 -13.75 -17.48 10.46
N ASP A 14 -13.73 -16.84 11.64
CA ASP A 14 -14.07 -15.41 11.79
C ASP A 14 -13.17 -14.51 10.93
N LEU A 15 -11.87 -14.79 10.89
CA LEU A 15 -10.92 -14.03 10.08
C LEU A 15 -11.19 -14.23 8.58
N LYS A 16 -11.51 -15.46 8.15
CA LYS A 16 -11.91 -15.72 6.76
C LYS A 16 -13.19 -14.97 6.42
N VAL A 17 -14.17 -14.92 7.31
CA VAL A 17 -15.42 -14.18 7.10
C VAL A 17 -15.12 -12.69 6.94
N ALA A 18 -14.31 -12.09 7.82
CA ALA A 18 -13.93 -10.69 7.74
C ALA A 18 -13.22 -10.33 6.43
N VAL A 19 -12.23 -11.15 6.01
CA VAL A 19 -11.50 -10.96 4.75
C VAL A 19 -12.45 -11.07 3.55
N ASN A 20 -13.29 -12.10 3.53
CA ASN A 20 -14.25 -12.30 2.42
C ASN A 20 -15.31 -11.20 2.36
N ALA A 21 -15.78 -10.71 3.50
CA ALA A 21 -16.69 -9.57 3.57
C ALA A 21 -16.03 -8.30 3.01
N ALA A 22 -14.79 -8.00 3.41
CA ALA A 22 -14.02 -6.87 2.89
C ALA A 22 -13.83 -6.94 1.36
N ILE A 23 -13.47 -8.13 0.84
CA ILE A 23 -13.32 -8.37 -0.60
C ILE A 23 -14.63 -8.15 -1.35
N LYS A 24 -15.74 -8.66 -0.80
CA LYS A 24 -17.07 -8.62 -1.44
C LYS A 24 -17.70 -7.23 -1.41
N LEU A 25 -17.48 -6.49 -0.32
CA LEU A 25 -17.99 -5.13 -0.13
C LEU A 25 -17.07 -4.06 -0.70
N GLU A 26 -15.87 -4.44 -1.14
CA GLU A 26 -14.82 -3.53 -1.61
C GLU A 26 -14.49 -2.46 -0.58
N ARG A 27 -14.48 -2.86 0.70
CA ARG A 27 -14.18 -2.00 1.85
C ARG A 27 -12.80 -2.35 2.41
N PRO A 28 -12.02 -1.34 2.88
CA PRO A 28 -10.78 -1.60 3.60
C PRO A 28 -11.01 -2.48 4.83
N LEU A 29 -10.07 -3.39 5.11
CA LEU A 29 -10.07 -4.22 6.31
C LEU A 29 -9.02 -3.70 7.28
N LEU A 30 -9.44 -3.24 8.46
CA LEU A 30 -8.53 -2.89 9.55
C LEU A 30 -8.30 -4.11 10.44
N ILE A 31 -7.05 -4.53 10.59
CA ILE A 31 -6.67 -5.68 11.41
C ILE A 31 -5.93 -5.18 12.65
N LYS A 32 -6.41 -5.55 13.83
CA LYS A 32 -5.77 -5.26 15.12
C LYS A 32 -5.31 -6.56 15.79
N GLY A 33 -4.28 -6.47 16.62
CA GLY A 33 -3.77 -7.60 17.39
C GLY A 33 -2.38 -7.31 17.94
N GLU A 34 -1.85 -8.18 18.79
CA GLU A 34 -0.51 -8.02 19.36
C GLU A 34 0.60 -8.14 18.29
N PRO A 35 1.79 -7.57 18.51
CA PRO A 35 2.95 -7.81 17.64
C PRO A 35 3.20 -9.31 17.43
N GLY A 36 3.57 -9.72 16.22
CA GLY A 36 3.87 -11.13 15.90
C GLY A 36 2.66 -12.02 15.61
N THR A 37 1.42 -11.51 15.65
CA THR A 37 0.19 -12.29 15.35
C THR A 37 -0.07 -12.56 13.86
N GLY A 38 0.90 -12.30 12.98
CA GLY A 38 0.79 -12.63 11.56
C GLY A 38 -0.08 -11.68 10.71
N LYS A 39 -0.29 -10.42 11.14
CA LYS A 39 -1.06 -9.41 10.37
C LYS A 39 -0.48 -9.13 8.98
N THR A 40 0.83 -8.87 8.91
CA THR A 40 1.56 -8.67 7.65
C THR A 40 1.50 -9.94 6.79
N VAL A 41 1.67 -11.11 7.41
CA VAL A 41 1.59 -12.41 6.72
C VAL A 41 0.20 -12.67 6.13
N LEU A 42 -0.87 -12.27 6.82
CA LEU A 42 -2.22 -12.38 6.28
C LEU A 42 -2.37 -11.63 4.95
N ALA A 43 -1.89 -10.39 4.86
CA ALA A 43 -1.98 -9.62 3.62
C ALA A 43 -1.19 -10.28 2.48
N ILE A 44 0.01 -10.80 2.77
CA ILE A 44 0.83 -11.55 1.83
C ILE A 44 0.09 -12.78 1.31
N GLU A 45 -0.50 -13.57 2.21
CA GLU A 45 -1.16 -14.82 1.86
C GLU A 45 -2.52 -14.59 1.17
N VAL A 46 -3.24 -13.52 1.51
CA VAL A 46 -4.44 -13.08 0.77
C VAL A 46 -4.07 -12.67 -0.65
N ALA A 47 -3.01 -11.86 -0.84
CA ALA A 47 -2.56 -11.45 -2.17
C ALA A 47 -2.18 -12.68 -3.03
N LYS A 48 -1.40 -13.61 -2.47
CA LYS A 48 -1.03 -14.86 -3.13
C LYS A 48 -2.25 -15.73 -3.48
N ALA A 49 -3.15 -15.96 -2.53
CA ALA A 49 -4.33 -16.80 -2.73
C ALA A 49 -5.28 -16.24 -3.79
N LEU A 50 -5.32 -14.91 -3.94
CA LEU A 50 -6.13 -14.23 -4.94
C LEU A 50 -5.40 -13.95 -6.26
N GLY A 51 -4.11 -14.30 -6.37
CA GLY A 51 -3.29 -14.01 -7.55
C GLY A 51 -3.12 -12.51 -7.81
N MET A 52 -3.09 -11.69 -6.76
CA MET A 52 -2.98 -10.24 -6.85
C MET A 52 -1.58 -9.75 -6.47
N PRO A 53 -1.08 -8.65 -7.08
CA PRO A 53 0.11 -7.97 -6.60
C PRO A 53 -0.09 -7.43 -5.18
N LEU A 54 0.95 -7.51 -4.37
CA LEU A 54 1.02 -6.89 -3.05
C LEU A 54 1.85 -5.61 -3.15
N LEU A 55 1.28 -4.49 -2.72
CA LEU A 55 1.96 -3.23 -2.51
C LEU A 55 2.07 -3.01 -1.00
N GLU A 56 3.30 -2.87 -0.51
CA GLU A 56 3.56 -2.66 0.92
C GLU A 56 3.92 -1.20 1.17
N TRP A 57 3.22 -0.58 2.11
CA TRP A 57 3.49 0.76 2.58
C TRP A 57 3.64 0.75 4.11
N HIS A 58 4.88 0.89 4.56
CA HIS A 58 5.21 0.90 5.98
C HIS A 58 5.18 2.34 6.51
N ILE A 59 4.36 2.57 7.53
CA ILE A 59 4.11 3.88 8.12
C ILE A 59 5.10 4.18 9.25
N LYS A 60 5.62 5.41 9.26
CA LYS A 60 6.47 5.95 10.34
C LYS A 60 5.72 7.07 11.07
N SER A 61 6.21 7.45 12.25
CA SER A 61 5.66 8.58 13.00
C SER A 61 5.78 9.94 12.31
N THR A 62 6.59 10.02 11.26
CA THR A 62 6.75 11.21 10.42
C THR A 62 5.99 11.11 9.11
N THR A 63 5.32 9.99 8.85
CA THR A 63 4.60 9.75 7.59
C THR A 63 3.30 10.53 7.57
N LYS A 64 3.09 11.31 6.51
CA LYS A 64 1.84 12.02 6.22
C LYS A 64 1.06 11.31 5.13
N ALA A 65 -0.27 11.37 5.18
CA ALA A 65 -1.15 10.76 4.18
C ALA A 65 -0.81 11.20 2.74
N VAL A 66 -0.39 12.46 2.54
CA VAL A 66 0.01 12.97 1.23
C VAL A 66 1.18 12.18 0.60
N GLN A 67 2.10 11.65 1.40
CA GLN A 67 3.23 10.85 0.92
C GLN A 67 2.78 9.49 0.35
N GLY A 68 1.60 9.00 0.75
CA GLY A 68 0.97 7.84 0.11
C GLY A 68 0.52 8.13 -1.33
N LEU A 69 0.20 9.39 -1.62
CA LEU A 69 -0.18 9.84 -2.96
C LEU A 69 1.08 10.21 -3.76
N TYR A 70 1.84 11.20 -3.31
CA TYR A 70 3.05 11.63 -4.00
C TYR A 70 3.98 12.45 -3.10
N GLU A 71 5.24 12.51 -3.49
CA GLU A 71 6.24 13.43 -2.97
C GLU A 71 6.75 14.33 -4.09
N TYR A 72 6.93 15.62 -3.77
CA TYR A 72 7.46 16.60 -4.70
C TYR A 72 8.94 16.89 -4.36
N ASP A 73 9.83 16.55 -5.30
CA ASP A 73 11.27 16.72 -5.15
C ASP A 73 11.70 18.16 -5.49
N ALA A 74 11.41 19.07 -4.56
CA ALA A 74 11.76 20.48 -4.69
C ALA A 74 13.27 20.70 -4.79
N VAL A 75 14.07 19.84 -4.14
CA VAL A 75 15.54 19.99 -4.07
C VAL A 75 16.17 19.68 -5.42
N THR A 76 15.81 18.55 -6.04
CA THR A 76 16.30 18.23 -7.39
C THR A 76 15.81 19.27 -8.40
N ARG A 77 14.55 19.73 -8.30
CA ARG A 77 14.06 20.78 -9.21
C ARG A 77 14.81 22.10 -9.09
N LEU A 78 15.16 22.51 -7.87
CA LEU A 78 15.95 23.71 -7.64
C LEU A 78 17.35 23.60 -8.26
N ARG A 79 18.02 22.45 -8.04
CA ARG A 79 19.34 22.17 -8.63
C ARG A 79 19.30 22.21 -10.15
N ASP A 80 18.35 21.52 -10.76
CA ASP A 80 18.21 21.46 -12.22
C ASP A 80 17.88 22.85 -12.80
N SER A 81 17.09 23.66 -12.07
CA SER A 81 16.80 25.05 -12.45
C SER A 81 18.03 25.94 -12.46
N GLN A 82 18.99 25.71 -11.56
CA GLN A 82 20.25 26.46 -11.53
C GLN A 82 21.19 26.06 -12.67
N LEU A 83 21.09 24.82 -13.15
CA LEU A 83 21.89 24.28 -14.25
C LEU A 83 21.29 24.56 -15.64
N GLY A 84 20.10 25.16 -15.71
CA GLY A 84 19.42 25.45 -16.98
C GLY A 84 18.83 24.21 -17.66
N ASP A 85 18.53 23.15 -16.91
CA ASP A 85 17.97 21.91 -17.46
C ASP A 85 16.51 22.13 -17.93
N GLU A 86 16.21 21.70 -19.16
CA GLU A 86 14.86 21.84 -19.73
C GLU A 86 13.79 21.03 -19.00
N ARG A 87 14.19 19.98 -18.26
CA ARG A 87 13.28 19.14 -17.47
C ARG A 87 12.49 19.92 -16.43
N VAL A 88 12.99 21.07 -15.99
CA VAL A 88 12.37 21.96 -15.00
C VAL A 88 11.02 22.51 -15.46
N LYS A 89 10.79 22.56 -16.79
CA LYS A 89 9.54 23.02 -17.42
C LYS A 89 8.36 22.09 -17.12
N ASP A 90 8.59 20.80 -16.90
CA ASP A 90 7.54 19.82 -16.55
C ASP A 90 7.66 19.36 -15.10
N VAL A 91 6.66 19.72 -14.28
CA VAL A 91 6.59 19.35 -12.86
C VAL A 91 6.56 17.84 -12.64
N LYS A 92 6.04 17.06 -13.60
CA LYS A 92 5.93 15.60 -13.49
C LYS A 92 7.28 14.92 -13.30
N ASN A 93 8.36 15.53 -13.79
CA ASN A 93 9.73 15.04 -13.63
C ASN A 93 10.20 15.01 -12.16
N TYR A 94 9.48 15.70 -11.27
CA TYR A 94 9.81 15.88 -9.86
C TYR A 94 8.73 15.31 -8.93
N ILE A 95 7.76 14.58 -9.48
CA ILE A 95 6.73 13.89 -8.70
C ILE A 95 7.16 12.44 -8.54
N LYS A 96 7.41 12.03 -7.30
CA LYS A 96 7.61 10.63 -6.93
C LYS A 96 6.27 10.06 -6.48
N LYS A 97 5.80 9.01 -7.14
CA LYS A 97 4.52 8.36 -6.81
C LYS A 97 4.64 7.64 -5.47
N GLY A 98 3.63 7.80 -4.62
CA GLY A 98 3.49 7.04 -3.38
C GLY A 98 2.78 5.69 -3.62
N LYS A 99 2.77 4.83 -2.60
CA LYS A 99 2.19 3.48 -2.70
C LYS A 99 0.69 3.45 -2.93
N MET A 100 -0.04 4.43 -2.41
CA MET A 100 -1.47 4.55 -2.66
C MET A 100 -1.75 4.99 -4.10
N TRP A 101 -0.92 5.88 -4.66
CA TRP A 101 -0.99 6.24 -6.08
C TRP A 101 -0.70 5.04 -6.98
N GLU A 102 0.36 4.28 -6.70
CA GLU A 102 0.66 3.04 -7.41
C GLU A 102 -0.53 2.07 -7.39
N ALA A 103 -1.21 1.93 -6.25
CA ALA A 103 -2.42 1.10 -6.11
C ALA A 103 -3.59 1.62 -6.95
N PHE A 104 -3.83 2.94 -6.98
CA PHE A 104 -4.92 3.54 -7.76
C PHE A 104 -4.71 3.48 -9.27
N GLU A 105 -3.47 3.59 -9.76
CA GLU A 105 -3.15 3.48 -11.19
C GLU A 105 -3.06 2.04 -11.70
N HIS A 106 -3.02 1.06 -10.80
CA HIS A 106 -2.88 -0.33 -11.18
C HIS A 106 -4.09 -0.77 -12.04
N LYS A 107 -3.82 -1.31 -13.24
CA LYS A 107 -4.86 -1.66 -14.23
C LYS A 107 -5.79 -2.82 -13.80
N GLY A 108 -5.45 -3.51 -12.71
CA GLY A 108 -6.24 -4.60 -12.14
C GLY A 108 -6.36 -4.47 -10.62
N ARG A 109 -6.89 -5.51 -9.96
CA ARG A 109 -6.94 -5.53 -8.49
C ARG A 109 -5.55 -5.79 -7.90
N CYS A 110 -5.21 -5.04 -6.85
CA CYS A 110 -4.03 -5.27 -6.02
C CYS A 110 -4.42 -5.26 -4.55
N VAL A 111 -3.57 -5.83 -3.71
CA VAL A 111 -3.65 -5.69 -2.25
C VAL A 111 -2.67 -4.61 -1.84
N LEU A 112 -3.15 -3.53 -1.21
CA LEU A 112 -2.30 -2.52 -0.57
C LEU A 112 -2.28 -2.80 0.93
N LEU A 113 -1.13 -3.20 1.46
CA LEU A 113 -0.89 -3.29 2.89
C LEU A 113 -0.37 -1.95 3.41
N ILE A 114 -1.11 -1.33 4.31
CA ILE A 114 -0.67 -0.17 5.08
C ILE A 114 -0.30 -0.68 6.47
N ASP A 115 0.99 -0.93 6.70
CA ASP A 115 1.49 -1.52 7.93
C ASP A 115 1.85 -0.44 8.95
N GLU A 116 1.67 -0.74 10.24
CA GLU A 116 1.89 0.17 11.38
C GLU A 116 1.15 1.52 11.26
N ILE A 117 -0.06 1.51 10.71
CA ILE A 117 -0.88 2.72 10.51
C ILE A 117 -1.20 3.47 11.82
N ASP A 118 -1.10 2.80 12.96
CA ASP A 118 -1.25 3.39 14.29
C ASP A 118 -0.11 4.33 14.69
N LYS A 119 1.01 4.36 13.94
CA LYS A 119 2.11 5.29 14.17
C LYS A 119 1.90 6.68 13.55
N ALA A 120 0.96 6.84 12.63
CA ALA A 120 0.70 8.09 11.91
C ALA A 120 -0.01 9.16 12.76
#